data_AF-A0A965QW41-F1
#
_entry.id   AF-A0A965QW41-F1
#
_cell.length_a   1.000
_cell.length_b   1.000
_cell.length_c   1.000
_cell.angle_alpha   90.00
_cell.angle_beta   90.00
_cell.angle_gamma   90.00
#
_symmetry.space_group_name_H-M   'P 1'
#
loop_
_entity.id
_entity.type
_entity.pdbx_description
1 polymer ?
#
loop_
_entity_poly.entity_id
_entity_poly.type
_entity_poly.pdbx_seq_one_letter_code
_entity_poly.pdbx_strand_id
1 'polypeptide(L)'
;MIVVGVVGRIGAGKSTVARLLAAHGATVVDADRIAHEVLEEPDVIRDIVTRFGPEVLDEAGRVRRAALAGRVFGPSDAQAADLRALEGIVHPRVRERIETILAAARAAAPAAAAPRV
;
A
#
# COMPACT_ATOMS: atom_id res chain seq x y z
N MET A 1 2.55 -16.30 15.23
CA MET A 1 1.95 -14.99 14.91
C MET A 1 0.68 -15.22 14.10
N ILE A 2 -0.40 -14.54 14.45
CA ILE A 2 -1.65 -14.53 13.67
C ILE A 2 -1.65 -13.25 12.82
N VAL A 3 -1.96 -13.36 11.53
CA VAL A 3 -2.13 -12.22 10.62
C VAL A 3 -3.62 -12.11 10.30
N VAL A 4 -4.20 -10.93 10.53
CA VAL A 4 -5.63 -10.68 10.30
C VAL A 4 -5.78 -9.63 9.22
N GLY A 5 -6.40 -10.00 8.09
CA GLY A 5 -6.73 -9.07 7.01
C GLY A 5 -8.04 -8.33 7.31
N VAL A 6 -7.97 -7.01 7.48
CA VAL A 6 -9.17 -6.17 7.68
C VAL A 6 -9.57 -5.54 6.35
N VAL A 7 -10.60 -6.09 5.70
CA VAL A 7 -11.12 -5.63 4.41
C VAL A 7 -12.56 -5.13 4.52
N GLY A 8 -12.97 -4.27 3.60
CA GLY A 8 -14.30 -3.64 3.63
C GLY A 8 -14.39 -2.40 2.75
N ARG A 9 -15.63 -1.98 2.44
CA ARG A 9 -15.91 -0.81 1.59
C ARG A 9 -15.38 0.50 2.18
N ILE A 10 -15.32 1.56 1.37
CA ILE A 10 -15.04 2.92 1.83
C ILE A 10 -16.10 3.30 2.89
N GLY A 11 -15.65 3.88 4.01
CA GLY A 11 -16.54 4.25 5.13
C GLY A 11 -16.93 3.11 6.08
N ALA A 12 -16.50 1.86 5.85
CA ALA A 12 -16.86 0.71 6.69
C ALA A 12 -16.17 0.66 8.08
N GLY A 13 -15.41 1.70 8.47
CA GLY A 13 -14.77 1.76 9.79
C GLY A 13 -13.50 0.91 9.97
N LYS A 14 -12.87 0.44 8.89
CA LYS A 14 -11.63 -0.37 8.93
C LYS A 14 -10.52 0.28 9.78
N SER A 15 -10.30 1.58 9.58
CA SER A 15 -9.29 2.34 10.34
C SER A 15 -9.61 2.41 11.83
N THR A 16 -10.90 2.42 12.19
CA THR A 16 -11.35 2.32 13.60
C THR A 16 -11.01 0.96 14.18
N VAL A 17 -11.31 -0.13 13.47
CA VAL A 17 -10.95 -1.49 13.90
C VAL A 17 -9.44 -1.65 14.03
N ALA A 18 -8.67 -1.18 13.05
CA ALA A 18 -7.21 -1.22 13.08
C ALA A 18 -6.64 -0.47 14.30
N ARG A 19 -7.17 0.72 14.62
CA ARG A 19 -6.77 1.48 15.80
C ARG A 19 -7.10 0.76 17.11
N LEU A 20 -8.27 0.11 17.20
CA LEU A 20 -8.63 -0.68 18.37
C LEU A 20 -7.70 -1.88 18.56
N LEU A 21 -7.38 -2.60 17.49
CA LEU A 21 -6.40 -3.69 17.52
C LEU A 21 -5.01 -3.18 17.95
N ALA A 22 -4.58 -2.02 17.45
CA ALA A 22 -3.33 -1.39 17.87
C ALA A 22 -3.29 -1.09 19.37
N ALA A 23 -4.39 -0.59 19.93
CA ALA A 23 -4.51 -0.31 21.36
C ALA A 23 -4.40 -1.59 22.23
N HIS A 24 -4.65 -2.77 21.64
CA HIS A 24 -4.45 -4.07 22.28
C HIS A 24 -3.10 -4.72 21.94
N GLY A 25 -2.15 -3.97 21.39
CA GLY A 25 -0.77 -4.43 21.13
C GLY A 25 -0.57 -5.08 19.76
N ALA A 26 -1.55 -5.02 18.86
CA ALA A 26 -1.35 -5.49 17.50
C ALA A 26 -0.46 -4.53 16.70
N THR A 27 0.46 -5.07 15.91
CA THR A 27 1.14 -4.30 14.87
C THR A 27 0.18 -4.04 13.71
N VAL A 28 -0.08 -2.77 13.40
CA VAL A 28 -0.95 -2.40 12.27
C VAL A 28 -0.10 -2.20 11.03
N VAL A 29 -0.47 -2.91 9.97
CA VAL A 29 0.09 -2.75 8.63
C VAL A 29 -0.99 -2.14 7.75
N ASP A 30 -0.79 -0.89 7.33
CA ASP A 30 -1.74 -0.15 6.49
C ASP A 30 -1.25 -0.18 5.03
N ALA A 31 -1.96 -0.95 4.20
CA ALA A 31 -1.61 -1.12 2.79
C ALA A 31 -1.78 0.18 1.98
N ASP A 32 -2.77 1.01 2.32
CA ASP A 32 -3.01 2.27 1.60
C ASP A 32 -1.89 3.28 1.89
N ARG A 33 -1.44 3.35 3.15
CA ARG A 33 -0.27 4.17 3.52
C ARG A 33 0.99 3.67 2.81
N ILE A 34 1.25 2.37 2.83
CA ILE A 34 2.43 1.78 2.17
C ILE A 34 2.40 2.05 0.66
N ALA A 35 1.24 1.91 0.01
CA ALA A 35 1.09 2.23 -1.40
C ALA A 35 1.41 3.71 -1.71
N HIS A 36 0.99 4.64 -0.85
CA HIS A 36 1.38 6.04 -0.99
C HIS A 36 2.88 6.27 -0.85
N GLU A 37 3.53 5.64 0.13
CA GLU A 37 4.98 5.74 0.32
C GLU A 37 5.76 5.16 -0.86
N VAL A 38 5.31 4.03 -1.41
CA VAL A 38 5.90 3.41 -2.61
C VAL A 38 5.86 4.34 -3.82
N LEU A 39 4.80 5.14 -3.99
CA LEU A 39 4.71 6.11 -5.10
C LEU A 39 5.72 7.27 -5.00
N GLU A 40 6.35 7.46 -3.84
CA GLU A 40 7.39 8.47 -3.63
C GLU A 40 8.80 7.91 -3.83
N GLU A 41 8.95 6.59 -4.05
CA GLU A 41 10.25 5.95 -4.24
C GLU A 41 10.84 6.30 -5.62
N PRO A 42 12.13 6.68 -5.71
CA PRO A 42 12.71 7.18 -6.98
C PRO A 42 12.67 6.19 -8.15
N ASP A 43 12.77 4.89 -7.88
CA ASP A 43 12.65 3.83 -8.89
C ASP A 43 11.19 3.67 -9.36
N VAL A 44 10.23 3.77 -8.45
CA VAL A 44 8.79 3.75 -8.79
C VAL A 44 8.42 4.97 -9.62
N ILE A 45 8.88 6.16 -9.23
CA ILE A 45 8.67 7.39 -9.99
C ILE A 45 9.23 7.22 -11.40
N ARG A 46 10.43 6.63 -11.54
CA ARG A 46 11.03 6.37 -12.86
C ARG A 46 10.17 5.42 -13.70
N ASP A 47 9.75 4.29 -13.14
CA ASP A 47 8.90 3.32 -13.84
C ASP A 47 7.57 3.95 -14.30
N ILE A 48 6.97 4.77 -13.42
CA ILE A 48 5.74 5.52 -13.72
C ILE A 48 5.99 6.52 -14.86
N VAL A 49 7.06 7.30 -14.83
CA VAL A 49 7.41 8.26 -15.89
C VAL A 49 7.68 7.54 -17.21
N THR A 50 8.38 6.41 -17.19
CA THR A 50 8.63 5.60 -18.40
C THR A 50 7.33 5.14 -19.05
N ARG A 51 6.30 4.80 -18.24
CA ARG A 51 5.03 4.30 -18.76
C ARG A 51 4.02 5.38 -19.13
N PHE A 52 3.93 6.43 -18.31
CA PHE A 52 2.85 7.43 -18.37
C PHE A 52 3.34 8.81 -18.81
N GLY A 53 4.64 9.01 -18.99
CA GLY A 53 5.26 10.27 -19.34
C GLY A 53 5.48 11.22 -18.15
N PRO A 54 6.30 12.26 -18.31
CA PRO A 54 6.65 13.19 -17.23
C PRO A 54 5.48 14.07 -16.76
N GLU A 55 4.39 14.14 -17.52
CA GLU A 55 3.20 14.90 -17.17
C GLU A 55 2.51 14.41 -15.91
N VAL A 56 2.79 13.20 -15.42
CA VAL A 56 2.22 12.72 -14.15
C VAL A 56 3.00 13.24 -12.94
N LEU A 57 4.06 14.02 -13.12
CA LEU A 57 4.84 14.64 -12.04
C LEU A 57 4.44 16.09 -11.76
N ASP A 58 4.73 16.55 -10.55
CA ASP A 58 4.71 17.96 -10.17
C ASP A 58 6.08 18.62 -10.46
N GLU A 59 6.17 19.93 -10.21
CA GLU A 59 7.40 20.70 -10.40
C GLU A 59 8.57 20.23 -9.50
N ALA A 60 8.26 19.51 -8.42
CA ALA A 60 9.24 18.91 -7.51
C ALA A 60 9.60 17.46 -7.88
N GLY A 61 9.09 16.95 -9.00
CA GLY A 61 9.35 15.58 -9.48
C GLY A 61 8.56 14.49 -8.74
N ARG A 62 7.53 14.85 -7.97
CA ARG A 62 6.67 13.90 -7.23
C ARG A 62 5.44 13.53 -8.04
N VAL A 63 4.91 12.33 -7.83
CA VAL A 63 3.71 11.85 -8.54
C VAL A 63 2.48 12.69 -8.17
N ARG A 64 1.86 13.31 -9.18
CA ARG A 64 0.54 13.95 -9.07
C ARG A 64 -0.53 12.89 -9.10
N ARG A 65 -0.91 12.39 -7.92
CA ARG A 65 -1.93 11.35 -7.75
C ARG A 65 -3.23 11.63 -8.51
N ALA A 66 -3.71 12.88 -8.54
CA ALA A 66 -4.91 13.25 -9.28
C ALA A 66 -4.73 13.11 -10.81
N ALA A 67 -3.56 13.47 -11.34
CA ALA A 67 -3.26 13.34 -12.77
C ALA A 67 -3.11 11.86 -13.16
N LEU A 68 -2.42 11.07 -12.33
CA LEU A 68 -2.29 9.63 -12.52
C LEU A 68 -3.65 8.93 -12.42
N ALA A 69 -4.48 9.31 -11.45
CA ALA A 69 -5.85 8.80 -11.30
C ALA A 69 -6.71 9.08 -12.56
N GLY A 70 -6.62 10.28 -13.14
CA GLY A 70 -7.30 10.60 -14.39
C GLY A 70 -6.83 9.78 -15.59
N ARG A 71 -5.58 9.30 -15.58
CA ARG A 71 -5.01 8.42 -16.61
C ARG A 71 -5.46 6.96 -16.45
N VAL A 72 -5.56 6.46 -15.23
CA VAL A 72 -5.80 5.03 -14.98
C VAL A 72 -7.25 4.68 -14.65
N PHE A 73 -8.06 5.63 -14.18
CA PHE A 73 -9.46 5.37 -13.83
C PHE A 73 -10.42 5.92 -14.89
N GLY A 74 -11.22 5.03 -15.47
CA GLY A 74 -12.31 5.38 -16.37
C GLY A 74 -12.85 4.16 -17.13
N PRO A 75 -13.81 4.36 -18.06
CA PRO A 75 -14.54 3.28 -18.70
C PRO A 75 -13.82 2.66 -19.92
N SER A 76 -12.69 3.23 -20.36
CA SER A 76 -12.02 2.76 -21.58
C SER A 76 -11.06 1.59 -21.33
N ASP A 77 -10.91 0.72 -22.32
CA ASP A 77 -9.95 -0.40 -22.26
C ASP A 77 -8.50 0.07 -22.09
N ALA A 78 -8.18 1.26 -22.64
CA ALA A 78 -6.87 1.89 -22.49
C ALA A 78 -6.60 2.23 -21.02
N GLN A 79 -7.57 2.84 -20.33
CA GLN A 79 -7.46 3.15 -18.90
C GLN A 79 -7.40 1.88 -18.05
N ALA A 80 -8.15 0.84 -18.40
CA ALA A 80 -8.06 -0.45 -17.73
C ALA A 80 -6.68 -1.11 -17.91
N ALA A 81 -6.05 -0.99 -19.08
CA ALA A 81 -4.69 -1.45 -19.32
C ALA A 81 -3.65 -0.61 -18.56
N ASP A 82 -3.85 0.70 -18.49
CA ASP A 82 -3.03 1.64 -17.73
C ASP A 82 -3.11 1.36 -16.22
N LEU A 83 -4.29 1.07 -15.69
CA LEU A 83 -4.48 0.66 -14.30
C LEU A 83 -3.71 -0.63 -14.00
N ARG A 84 -3.84 -1.66 -14.84
CA ARG A 84 -3.09 -2.92 -14.66
C ARG A 84 -1.59 -2.70 -14.72
N ALA A 85 -1.11 -1.81 -15.58
CA ALA A 85 0.31 -1.46 -15.64
C ALA A 85 0.78 -0.77 -14.35
N LEU A 86 0.00 0.19 -13.83
CA LEU A 86 0.30 0.86 -12.57
C LEU A 86 0.29 -0.13 -11.39
N GLU A 87 -0.73 -0.97 -11.29
CA GLU A 87 -0.82 -2.03 -10.26
C GLU A 87 0.36 -2.98 -10.35
N GLY A 88 0.82 -3.33 -11.55
CA GLY A 88 2.01 -4.16 -11.77
C GLY A 88 3.31 -3.53 -11.27
N ILE A 89 3.41 -2.20 -11.27
CA ILE A 89 4.56 -1.46 -10.73
C ILE A 89 4.48 -1.39 -9.19
N VAL A 90 3.30 -1.10 -8.65
CA VAL A 90 3.11 -0.77 -7.23
C VAL A 90 2.93 -2.01 -6.36
N HIS A 91 2.08 -2.97 -6.76
CA HIS A 91 1.73 -4.11 -5.91
C HIS A 91 2.92 -4.99 -5.48
N PRO A 92 3.93 -5.28 -6.33
CA PRO A 92 5.09 -6.06 -5.90
C PRO A 92 5.86 -5.38 -4.76
N ARG A 93 6.07 -4.06 -4.84
CA ARG A 93 6.80 -3.27 -3.83
C ARG A 93 6.01 -3.13 -2.53
N VAL A 94 4.70 -2.89 -2.64
CA VAL A 94 3.80 -2.90 -1.48
C VAL A 94 3.86 -4.25 -0.77
N ARG A 95 3.80 -5.36 -1.51
CA ARG A 95 3.90 -6.71 -0.95
C ARG A 95 5.24 -6.92 -0.23
N GLU A 96 6.36 -6.56 -0.87
CA GLU A 96 7.69 -6.69 -0.27
C GLU A 96 7.81 -5.89 1.05
N ARG A 97 7.28 -4.67 1.07
CA ARG A 97 7.26 -3.85 2.29
C ARG A 97 6.40 -4.47 3.39
N ILE A 98 5.23 -4.98 3.05
CA ILE A 98 4.34 -5.69 3.99
C ILE A 98 5.07 -6.91 4.57
N GLU A 99 5.67 -7.75 3.73
CA GLU A 99 6.42 -8.93 4.18
C GLU A 99 7.59 -8.56 5.10
N THR A 100 8.30 -7.48 4.78
CA THR A 100 9.38 -6.95 5.64
C THR A 100 8.87 -6.56 7.02
N ILE A 101 7.75 -5.83 7.09
CA ILE A 101 7.13 -5.43 8.36
C ILE A 101 6.66 -6.66 9.15
N LEU A 102 6.04 -7.64 8.48
CA LEU A 102 5.58 -8.88 9.12
C LEU A 102 6.76 -9.69 9.65
N ALA A 103 7.85 -9.81 8.90
CA ALA A 103 9.06 -10.51 9.34
C ALA A 103 9.69 -9.84 10.57
N ALA A 104 9.80 -8.51 10.57
CA ALA A 104 10.30 -7.75 11.73
C ALA A 104 9.40 -7.94 12.96
N ALA A 105 8.08 -7.89 12.80
CA ALA A 105 7.13 -8.11 13.88
C ALA A 105 7.20 -9.56 14.43
N ARG A 106 7.53 -10.55 13.59
CA ARG A 106 7.75 -11.95 14.04
C ARG A 106 9.01 -12.07 14.88
N ALA A 107 10.09 -11.41 14.48
CA ALA A 107 11.36 -11.43 15.20
C ALA A 107 11.27 -10.67 16.53
N ALA A 108 10.48 -9.60 16.61
CA ALA A 108 10.28 -8.81 17.82
C ALA A 108 9.29 -9.43 18.82
N ALA A 109 8.54 -10.46 18.43
CA ALA A 109 7.59 -11.10 19.33
C ALA A 109 8.35 -11.94 20.38
N PRO A 110 8.19 -11.67 21.70
CA PRO A 110 8.71 -12.58 22.71
C PRO A 110 8.07 -13.96 22.50
N ALA A 111 8.86 -15.03 22.66
CA ALA A 111 8.35 -16.40 22.65
C ALA A 111 7.15 -16.46 23.59
N ALA A 112 5.96 -16.67 23.03
CA ALA A 112 4.71 -16.52 23.76
C ALA A 112 4.74 -17.39 25.03
N ALA A 113 4.64 -16.76 26.20
CA ALA A 113 4.27 -17.48 27.42
C ALA A 113 2.91 -18.13 27.15
N ALA A 114 2.84 -19.44 27.41
CA ALA A 114 1.65 -20.26 27.20
C ALA A 114 0.39 -19.60 27.78
N PRO A 115 -0.78 -19.81 27.15
CA PRO A 115 -2.04 -19.28 27.67
C PRO A 115 -2.24 -19.81 29.10
N ARG A 116 -2.31 -18.89 30.08
CA ARG A 116 -2.80 -19.25 31.41
C ARG A 116 -4.30 -19.49 31.28
N VAL A 117 -4.68 -20.76 31.27
CA VAL A 117 -6.05 -21.24 31.47
C VAL A 117 -6.40 -21.10 32.95
#